data_AF-A0A3N5SSI7-F1
#
_entry.id   AF-A0A3N5SSI7-F1
#
_cell.length_a   1.000
_cell.length_b   1.000
_cell.length_c   1.000
_cell.angle_alpha   90.00
_cell.angle_beta   90.00
_cell.angle_gamma   90.00
#
_symmetry.space_group_name_H-M   'P 1'
#
loop_
_entity.id
_entity.type
_entity.pdbx_description
1 polymer ?
#
loop_
_entity_poly.entity_id
_entity_poly.type
_entity_poly.pdbx_seq_one_letter_code
_entity_poly.pdbx_strand_id
1 'polypeptide(L)'
;AEPGGYSVSADLVQEGEVYRLRVPIVVEMEGGKERQSLEVSQAVTPISIEVKKMPLSLAVDPDAQVFRRLYPEEIVPGLNALLEDPEKVFVLPEGGDEGSRRIYGELADRARERKGGRIVSVGELNEEELQNSSLMLLGDSWKSSIFSRLFSKLPGSVLLRDGVFAVDGKRVDQDDQSFLLTYPHPLRDGKWVTIYFGRSPETLSRASYIFFYGWDSYLLFENGRPAHRGNFPPGKSFTSYRFSLQEDVSRIEPRKLRGHVAYLASEELRGRLPGTPGYRKAQGYITKNLEEMGIAPILQPFSMNIRDIEEVTLSIEPSQRGVTLKAIPFRFSREGEWKGPIRFVDKVEAVSDLSGRSAIAYLEPSDNPSAEMVSRKIGELQSRNPAALLLFIRENGLDTLSPYITYPSYFPPGLEKSLKEKKEKGYGINPLIEVSKVMARGEEPPIAGDTPVFVIPYSRREEDAIRSFFDQKDAFVEFSLRFKERRLSDANIGAIISGRDPVKKGEFLVLGAHYDHLGIDEKSGARYPGADDNASGVAALLEIARTLMQRRDDLQRSVLLLFFGGEE
;
A
#
# COMPACT_ATOMS: atom_id res chain seq x y z
N ALA A 1 16.53 5.74 0.63
CA ALA A 1 15.56 5.78 1.74
C ALA A 1 15.90 4.65 2.68
N GLU A 2 16.10 4.90 3.98
CA GLU A 2 16.14 3.78 4.92
C GLU A 2 14.78 3.05 4.89
N PRO A 3 14.76 1.71 4.85
CA PRO A 3 13.51 0.96 4.82
C PRO A 3 12.84 1.06 6.21
N GLY A 4 11.69 1.73 6.29
CA GLY A 4 10.88 1.73 7.52
C GLY A 4 10.01 2.95 7.80
N GLY A 5 10.02 3.99 6.95
CA GLY A 5 9.15 5.15 7.07
C GLY A 5 7.91 5.08 6.16
N TYR A 6 6.91 5.91 6.45
CA TYR A 6 5.75 6.18 5.61
C TYR A 6 5.89 7.59 5.03
N SER A 7 5.44 7.80 3.80
CA SER A 7 5.35 9.13 3.20
C SER A 7 3.90 9.57 3.13
N VAL A 8 3.58 10.70 3.76
CA VAL A 8 2.26 11.33 3.70
C VAL A 8 2.32 12.46 2.68
N SER A 9 1.59 12.31 1.57
CA SER A 9 1.49 13.33 0.53
C SER A 9 0.08 13.87 0.39
N ALA A 10 -0.03 15.15 0.07
CA ALA A 10 -1.29 15.82 -0.23
C ALA A 10 -1.04 17.07 -1.09
N ASP A 11 -2.10 17.59 -1.70
CA ASP A 11 -2.09 18.90 -2.32
C ASP A 11 -2.80 19.89 -1.41
N LEU A 12 -2.08 20.92 -0.96
CA LEU A 12 -2.70 22.03 -0.23
C LEU A 12 -3.24 23.04 -1.25
N VAL A 13 -4.55 23.24 -1.26
CA VAL A 13 -5.23 24.11 -2.22
C VAL A 13 -5.69 25.40 -1.56
N GLN A 14 -5.33 26.54 -2.14
CA GLN A 14 -5.91 27.86 -1.85
C GLN A 14 -6.94 28.18 -2.93
N GLU A 15 -8.20 28.26 -2.54
CA GLU A 15 -9.29 28.68 -3.44
C GLU A 15 -9.39 30.21 -3.44
N GLY A 16 -9.39 30.82 -4.64
CA GLY A 16 -9.51 32.27 -4.81
C GLY A 16 -8.18 33.00 -4.87
N GLU A 17 -8.07 34.13 -4.16
CA GLU A 17 -6.81 34.89 -4.09
C GLU A 17 -5.74 34.09 -3.34
N VAL A 18 -4.53 34.06 -3.90
CA VAL A 18 -3.41 33.33 -3.33
C VAL A 18 -2.69 34.22 -2.32
N TYR A 19 -2.63 33.77 -1.07
CA TYR A 19 -1.89 34.45 0.00
C TYR A 19 -0.58 33.73 0.28
N ARG A 20 0.38 34.48 0.81
CA ARG A 20 1.61 33.93 1.39
C ARG A 20 1.35 33.63 2.86
N LEU A 21 1.16 32.35 3.18
CA LEU A 21 0.77 31.88 4.50
C LEU A 21 1.83 30.94 5.06
N ARG A 22 1.95 30.94 6.39
CA ARG A 22 2.69 29.91 7.12
C ARG A 22 1.68 29.01 7.82
N VAL A 23 1.47 27.82 7.28
CA VAL A 23 0.41 26.90 7.67
C VAL A 23 0.99 25.79 8.56
N PRO A 24 0.53 25.62 9.81
CA PRO A 24 0.94 24.49 10.62
C PRO A 24 0.27 23.22 10.12
N ILE A 25 1.03 22.14 9.98
CA ILE A 25 0.55 20.82 9.60
C ILE A 25 0.92 19.84 10.71
N VAL A 26 -0.04 19.00 11.10
CA VAL A 26 0.17 17.96 12.10
C VAL A 26 -0.16 16.61 11.48
N VAL A 27 0.79 15.68 11.55
CA VAL A 27 0.58 14.27 11.24
C VAL A 27 0.51 13.51 12.55
N GLU A 28 -0.63 12.90 12.84
CA GLU A 28 -0.78 11.99 13.96
C GLU A 28 -0.34 10.59 13.53
N MET A 29 0.41 9.91 14.38
CA MET A 29 0.94 8.56 14.14
C MET A 29 0.69 7.67 15.35
N GLU A 30 0.93 6.37 15.20
CA GLU A 30 0.95 5.46 16.33
C GLU A 30 1.98 5.89 17.41
N GLY A 31 1.47 6.28 18.58
CA GLY A 31 2.29 6.67 19.72
C GLY A 31 2.92 8.07 19.64
N GLY A 32 2.41 8.97 18.80
CA GLY A 32 2.86 10.36 18.80
C GLY A 32 2.28 11.24 17.69
N LYS A 33 2.68 12.51 17.67
CA LYS A 33 2.32 13.48 16.63
C LYS A 33 3.58 14.18 16.15
N GLU A 34 3.66 14.48 14.86
CA GLU A 34 4.69 15.33 14.29
C GLU A 34 4.05 16.62 13.78
N ARG A 35 4.66 17.76 14.10
CA ARG A 35 4.17 19.08 13.68
C ARG A 35 5.23 19.72 12.80
N GLN A 36 4.80 20.17 11.63
CA GLN A 36 5.61 20.93 10.68
C GLN A 36 4.91 22.24 10.36
N SER A 37 5.65 23.20 9.82
CA SER A 37 5.09 24.48 9.37
C SER A 37 5.54 24.70 7.95
N LEU A 38 4.58 24.84 7.04
CA LEU A 38 4.84 25.00 5.62
C LEU A 38 4.51 26.41 5.17
N GLU A 39 5.41 26.98 4.38
CA GLU A 39 5.14 28.23 3.70
C GLU A 39 4.43 27.93 2.38
N VAL A 40 3.22 28.46 2.21
CA VAL A 40 2.42 28.30 0.99
C VAL A 40 2.20 29.64 0.35
N SER A 41 2.45 29.71 -0.95
CA SER A 41 2.41 30.94 -1.76
C SER A 41 1.85 30.71 -3.16
N GLN A 42 1.30 29.52 -3.40
CA GLN A 42 0.73 29.09 -4.68
C GLN A 42 -0.69 28.58 -4.47
N ALA A 43 -1.49 28.59 -5.54
CA ALA A 43 -2.86 28.09 -5.53
C ALA A 43 -2.94 26.60 -5.18
N VAL A 44 -1.95 25.81 -5.62
CA VAL A 44 -1.78 24.42 -5.24
C VAL A 44 -0.34 24.25 -4.79
N THR A 45 -0.13 23.79 -3.56
CA THR A 45 1.19 23.49 -3.01
C THR A 45 1.25 21.99 -2.67
N PRO A 46 1.97 21.17 -3.46
CA PRO A 46 2.14 19.76 -3.13
C PRO A 46 3.02 19.61 -1.89
N ILE A 47 2.62 18.72 -0.99
CA ILE A 47 3.34 18.44 0.26
C ILE A 47 3.67 16.96 0.33
N SER A 48 4.85 16.65 0.90
CA SER A 48 5.30 15.29 1.16
C SER A 48 6.03 15.28 2.49
N ILE A 49 5.51 14.53 3.46
CA ILE A 49 5.99 14.48 4.84
C ILE A 49 6.40 13.04 5.13
N GLU A 50 7.69 12.83 5.36
CA GLU A 50 8.22 11.53 5.78
C GLU A 50 8.02 11.34 7.28
N VAL A 51 7.39 10.23 7.66
CA VAL A 51 7.11 9.88 9.06
C VAL A 51 7.59 8.47 9.38
N LYS A 52 8.06 8.25 10.62
CA LYS A 52 8.70 6.97 11.01
C LYS A 52 7.72 5.85 11.37
N LYS A 53 6.44 6.18 11.58
CA LYS A 53 5.42 5.25 12.06
C LYS A 53 4.14 5.44 11.26
N MET A 54 3.23 4.47 11.39
CA MET A 54 1.96 4.46 10.65
C MET A 54 1.20 5.77 10.89
N PRO A 55 0.93 6.58 9.85
CA PRO A 55 0.14 7.79 9.98
C PRO A 55 -1.34 7.46 10.17
N LEU A 56 -1.98 8.14 11.13
CA LEU A 56 -3.37 7.97 11.51
C LEU A 56 -4.24 9.15 11.04
N SER A 57 -3.70 10.36 11.06
CA SER A 57 -4.37 11.53 10.49
C SER A 57 -3.39 12.59 10.01
N LEU A 58 -3.82 13.41 9.06
CA LEU A 58 -3.19 14.64 8.62
C LEU A 58 -4.14 15.79 8.95
N ALA A 59 -3.67 16.83 9.63
CA ALA A 59 -4.43 18.04 9.90
C ALA A 59 -3.63 19.27 9.49
N VAL A 60 -4.24 20.07 8.63
CA VAL A 60 -3.79 21.38 8.19
C VAL A 60 -4.48 22.42 9.08
N ASP A 61 -3.67 23.30 9.64
CA ASP A 61 -4.07 24.35 10.57
C ASP A 61 -4.99 23.85 11.70
N PRO A 62 -4.59 22.84 12.49
CA PRO A 62 -5.45 22.20 13.48
C PRO A 62 -5.87 23.15 14.61
N ASP A 63 -5.11 24.21 14.83
CA ASP A 63 -5.37 25.19 15.89
C ASP A 63 -6.01 26.50 15.34
N ALA A 64 -6.43 26.51 14.07
CA ALA A 64 -7.02 27.66 13.38
C ALA A 64 -6.18 28.95 13.52
N GLN A 65 -4.85 28.84 13.33
CA GLN A 65 -3.91 29.95 13.41
C GLN A 65 -3.92 30.82 12.16
N VAL A 66 -4.39 30.27 11.03
CA VAL A 66 -4.49 30.99 9.77
C VAL A 66 -5.85 31.69 9.72
N PHE A 67 -5.84 32.95 9.31
CA PHE A 67 -7.07 33.70 9.10
C PHE A 67 -7.82 33.17 7.88
N ARG A 68 -8.73 32.23 8.12
CA ARG A 68 -9.59 31.63 7.10
C ARG A 68 -11.05 31.68 7.52
N ARG A 69 -11.94 31.67 6.53
CA ARG A 69 -13.35 31.46 6.77
C ARG A 69 -13.57 29.98 7.05
N LEU A 70 -14.19 29.67 8.19
CA LEU A 70 -14.64 28.32 8.49
C LEU A 70 -15.94 28.04 7.74
N TYR A 71 -16.05 26.85 7.17
CA TYR A 71 -17.34 26.33 6.75
C TYR A 71 -18.20 26.05 7.98
N PRO A 72 -19.54 26.23 7.92
CA PRO A 72 -20.42 25.96 9.05
C PRO A 72 -20.24 24.57 9.69
N GLU A 73 -19.88 23.57 8.89
CA GLU A 73 -19.64 22.18 9.31
C GLU A 73 -18.34 21.99 10.12
N GLU A 74 -17.41 22.94 10.01
CA GLU A 74 -16.15 22.99 10.77
C GLU A 74 -16.34 23.66 12.15
N ILE A 75 -17.50 24.29 12.38
CA ILE A 75 -17.81 24.93 13.66
C ILE A 75 -18.15 23.85 14.69
N VAL A 76 -17.43 23.86 15.81
CA VAL A 76 -17.73 22.99 16.96
C VAL A 76 -19.18 23.25 17.40
N PRO A 77 -20.03 22.22 17.48
CA PRO A 77 -21.42 22.39 17.89
C PRO A 77 -21.49 22.98 19.29
N GLY A 78 -22.30 24.02 19.48
CA GLY A 78 -22.50 24.65 20.77
C GLY A 78 -23.68 25.60 20.70
N LEU A 79 -24.27 25.93 21.85
CA LEU A 79 -25.43 26.83 21.90
C LEU A 79 -25.12 28.18 21.22
N ASN A 80 -23.88 28.69 21.31
CA ASN A 80 -23.48 29.90 20.61
C ASN A 80 -23.57 29.76 19.08
N ALA A 81 -23.20 28.60 18.52
CA ALA A 81 -23.30 28.36 17.08
C ALA A 81 -24.77 28.47 16.62
N LEU A 82 -25.69 27.87 17.36
CA LEU A 82 -27.14 28.02 17.12
C LEU A 82 -27.59 29.48 17.28
N LEU A 83 -27.16 30.17 18.35
CA LEU A 83 -27.60 31.53 18.64
C LEU A 83 -27.10 32.56 17.63
N GLU A 84 -25.96 32.35 17.00
CA GLU A 84 -25.46 33.23 15.93
C GLU A 84 -26.11 32.96 14.57
N ASP A 85 -26.83 31.84 14.38
CA ASP A 85 -27.55 31.55 13.13
C ASP A 85 -28.70 32.56 12.93
N PRO A 86 -28.77 33.29 11.80
CA PRO A 86 -29.88 34.18 11.52
C PRO A 86 -31.24 33.46 11.43
N GLU A 87 -31.27 32.21 10.99
CA GLU A 87 -32.50 31.42 10.83
C GLU A 87 -32.61 30.41 11.97
N LYS A 88 -33.03 30.90 13.14
CA LYS A 88 -33.20 30.08 14.34
C LYS A 88 -34.61 30.17 14.91
N VAL A 89 -35.07 29.05 15.44
CA VAL A 89 -36.40 28.88 16.03
C VAL A 89 -36.28 28.26 17.42
N PHE A 90 -36.91 28.90 18.40
CA PHE A 90 -37.06 28.40 19.77
C PHE A 90 -38.42 27.73 19.90
N VAL A 91 -38.43 26.42 20.16
CA VAL A 91 -39.64 25.62 20.25
C VAL A 91 -39.98 25.40 21.72
N LEU A 92 -41.09 25.98 22.17
CA LEU A 92 -41.58 25.86 23.54
C LEU A 92 -42.31 24.54 23.78
N PRO A 93 -42.26 23.99 25.01
CA PRO A 93 -43.01 22.80 25.36
C PRO A 93 -44.51 23.11 25.53
N GLU A 94 -45.37 22.24 25.00
CA GLU A 94 -46.83 22.35 25.16
C GLU A 94 -47.32 21.69 26.48
N GLY A 95 -46.59 20.68 26.97
CA GLY A 95 -46.84 19.98 28.24
C GLY A 95 -45.87 20.34 29.37
N GLY A 96 -46.04 19.68 30.53
CA GLY A 96 -45.21 19.90 31.73
C GLY A 96 -45.83 20.86 32.75
N ASP A 97 -45.16 21.04 33.89
CA ASP A 97 -45.62 21.94 34.95
C ASP A 97 -45.53 23.44 34.53
N GLU A 98 -46.38 24.27 35.12
CA GLU A 98 -46.47 25.70 34.77
C GLU A 98 -45.19 26.49 35.11
N GLY A 99 -44.50 26.11 36.19
CA GLY A 99 -43.25 26.75 36.62
C GLY A 99 -42.14 26.56 35.60
N SER A 100 -41.92 25.31 35.15
CA SER A 100 -40.93 24.98 34.13
C SER A 100 -41.24 25.65 32.79
N ARG A 101 -42.52 25.67 32.38
CA ARG A 101 -42.95 26.35 31.14
C ARG A 101 -42.66 27.85 31.16
N ARG A 102 -42.90 28.53 32.30
CA ARG A 102 -42.52 29.94 32.46
C ARG A 102 -41.02 30.14 32.29
N ILE A 103 -40.19 29.30 32.91
CA ILE A 103 -38.72 29.41 32.82
C ILE A 103 -38.24 29.22 31.38
N TYR A 104 -38.79 28.25 30.63
CA TYR A 104 -38.44 28.06 29.22
C TYR A 104 -38.87 29.24 28.34
N GLY A 105 -40.04 29.83 28.60
CA GLY A 105 -40.49 31.05 27.92
C GLY A 105 -39.53 32.21 28.14
N GLU A 106 -39.17 32.49 29.40
CA GLU A 106 -38.21 33.54 29.76
C GLU A 106 -36.82 33.32 29.13
N LEU A 107 -36.40 32.05 29.02
CA LEU A 107 -35.14 31.68 28.38
C LEU A 107 -35.17 31.97 26.87
N ALA A 108 -36.25 31.59 26.19
CA ALA A 108 -36.45 31.83 24.76
C ALA A 108 -36.56 33.34 24.45
N ASP A 109 -37.31 34.09 25.26
CA ASP A 109 -37.42 35.54 25.13
C ASP A 109 -36.06 36.22 25.28
N ARG A 110 -35.28 35.84 26.30
CA ARG A 110 -33.92 36.37 26.51
C ARG A 110 -32.99 36.07 25.35
N ALA A 111 -33.07 34.86 24.78
CA ALA A 111 -32.28 34.50 23.60
C ALA A 111 -32.69 35.34 22.38
N ARG A 112 -33.99 35.48 22.13
CA ARG A 112 -34.56 36.27 21.04
C ARG A 112 -34.20 37.76 21.15
N GLU A 113 -34.32 38.36 22.32
CA GLU A 113 -33.99 39.78 22.54
C GLU A 113 -32.53 40.10 22.22
N ARG A 114 -31.62 39.16 22.51
CA ARG A 114 -30.18 39.36 22.29
C ARG A 114 -29.72 39.00 20.88
N LYS A 115 -30.35 38.00 20.26
CA LYS A 115 -29.83 37.35 19.04
C LYS A 115 -30.85 37.21 17.91
N GLY A 116 -32.10 37.65 18.09
CA GLY A 116 -33.19 37.46 17.13
C GLY A 116 -33.72 36.02 17.10
N GLY A 117 -34.49 35.68 16.07
CA GLY A 117 -35.14 34.38 15.92
C GLY A 117 -36.63 34.39 16.22
N ARG A 118 -37.29 33.25 15.98
CA ARG A 118 -38.73 33.07 16.22
C ARG A 118 -38.98 32.17 17.41
N ILE A 119 -40.02 32.45 18.17
CA ILE A 119 -40.49 31.58 19.27
C ILE A 119 -41.84 31.02 18.83
N VAL A 120 -42.00 29.70 18.88
CA VAL A 120 -43.19 28.98 18.43
C VAL A 120 -43.52 27.83 19.38
N SER A 121 -44.77 27.37 19.38
CA SER A 121 -45.12 26.06 19.94
C SER A 121 -44.81 24.92 18.95
N VAL A 122 -44.89 23.67 19.41
CA VAL A 122 -44.66 22.50 18.54
C VAL A 122 -45.65 22.46 17.37
N GLY A 123 -46.92 22.77 17.60
CA GLY A 123 -47.95 22.81 16.56
C GLY A 123 -47.85 23.96 15.56
N GLU A 124 -47.09 25.01 15.87
CA GLU A 124 -46.89 26.18 15.01
C GLU A 124 -45.67 26.05 14.08
N LEU A 125 -44.80 25.07 14.34
CA LEU A 125 -43.60 24.81 13.54
C LEU A 125 -43.99 24.16 12.20
N ASN A 126 -43.56 24.76 11.09
CA ASN A 126 -43.80 24.18 9.76
C ASN A 126 -42.62 23.31 9.28
N GLU A 127 -42.85 22.52 8.22
CA GLU A 127 -41.85 21.59 7.67
C GLU A 127 -40.62 22.30 7.09
N GLU A 128 -40.78 23.51 6.55
CA GLU A 128 -39.66 24.29 6.02
C GLU A 128 -38.73 24.75 7.14
N GLU A 129 -39.29 25.24 8.25
CA GLU A 129 -38.55 25.62 9.45
C GLU A 129 -37.86 24.41 10.09
N LEU A 130 -38.54 23.27 10.16
CA LEU A 130 -37.98 22.01 10.66
C LEU A 130 -36.76 21.54 9.86
N GLN A 131 -36.73 21.80 8.55
CA GLN A 131 -35.65 21.34 7.68
C GLN A 131 -34.51 22.35 7.57
N ASN A 132 -34.81 23.65 7.57
CA ASN A 132 -33.85 24.68 7.18
C ASN A 132 -33.41 25.62 8.31
N SER A 133 -34.05 25.59 9.48
CA SER A 133 -33.67 26.45 10.62
C SER A 133 -32.79 25.70 11.62
N SER A 134 -32.00 26.45 12.39
CA SER A 134 -31.47 25.93 13.65
C SER A 134 -32.56 25.90 14.72
N LEU A 135 -32.68 24.79 15.45
CA LEU A 135 -33.82 24.52 16.33
C LEU A 135 -33.36 24.38 17.77
N MET A 136 -33.93 25.19 18.67
CA MET A 136 -33.77 25.02 20.12
C MET A 136 -35.04 24.43 20.72
N LEU A 137 -34.99 23.15 21.06
CA LEU A 137 -36.08 22.39 21.64
C LEU A 137 -36.03 22.49 23.16
N LEU A 138 -37.01 23.19 23.75
CA LEU A 138 -37.07 23.44 25.19
C LEU A 138 -38.02 22.49 25.90
N GLY A 139 -37.64 22.04 27.09
CA GLY A 139 -38.45 21.15 27.92
C GLY A 139 -38.77 19.84 27.22
N ASP A 140 -40.02 19.42 27.25
CA ASP A 140 -40.48 18.16 26.65
C ASP A 140 -40.82 18.27 25.15
N SER A 141 -40.60 19.42 24.50
CA SER A 141 -40.91 19.61 23.07
C SER A 141 -40.20 18.58 22.17
N TRP A 142 -38.97 18.20 22.50
CA TRP A 142 -38.18 17.21 21.75
C TRP A 142 -38.80 15.81 21.70
N LYS A 143 -39.74 15.49 22.61
CA LYS A 143 -40.46 14.21 22.62
C LYS A 143 -41.52 14.10 21.53
N SER A 144 -41.86 15.21 20.87
CA SER A 144 -42.85 15.21 19.79
C SER A 144 -42.36 14.38 18.59
N SER A 145 -43.27 13.62 17.97
CA SER A 145 -42.96 12.70 16.88
C SER A 145 -42.41 13.39 15.62
N ILE A 146 -42.75 14.67 15.41
CA ILE A 146 -42.20 15.51 14.33
C ILE A 146 -40.67 15.60 14.37
N PHE A 147 -40.06 15.55 15.56
CA PHE A 147 -38.61 15.66 15.72
C PHE A 147 -37.87 14.32 15.62
N SER A 148 -38.56 13.20 15.37
CA SER A 148 -37.95 11.87 15.24
C SER A 148 -36.77 11.84 14.26
N ARG A 149 -36.87 12.58 13.16
CA ARG A 149 -35.80 12.74 12.14
C ARG A 149 -34.57 13.48 12.65
N LEU A 150 -34.69 14.30 13.68
CA LEU A 150 -33.56 15.05 14.26
C LEU A 150 -32.62 14.14 15.06
N PHE A 151 -33.08 12.96 15.48
CA PHE A 151 -32.26 12.01 16.25
C PHE A 151 -31.54 10.97 15.40
N SER A 152 -31.70 10.99 14.07
CA SER A 152 -31.14 9.96 13.19
C SER A 152 -29.61 10.00 13.06
N LYS A 153 -28.97 11.12 13.40
CA LYS A 153 -27.51 11.29 13.38
C LYS A 153 -27.00 12.00 14.64
N LEU A 154 -27.32 11.44 15.81
CA LEU A 154 -26.72 11.91 17.06
C LEU A 154 -25.20 11.66 17.05
N PRO A 155 -24.39 12.52 17.70
CA PRO A 155 -22.96 12.25 17.90
C PRO A 155 -22.73 10.90 18.57
N GLY A 156 -21.66 10.19 18.22
CA GLY A 156 -21.43 8.81 18.66
C GLY A 156 -21.34 8.59 20.19
N SER A 157 -21.00 9.64 20.95
CA SER A 157 -20.99 9.61 22.42
C SER A 157 -22.38 9.82 23.05
N VAL A 158 -23.39 10.16 22.25
CA VAL A 158 -24.76 10.41 22.70
C VAL A 158 -25.67 9.27 22.27
N LEU A 159 -26.35 8.68 23.25
CA LEU A 159 -27.35 7.64 23.05
C LEU A 159 -28.70 8.13 23.54
N LEU A 160 -29.75 7.87 22.77
CA LEU A 160 -31.14 8.05 23.19
C LEU A 160 -31.81 6.68 23.16
N ARG A 161 -32.17 6.14 24.32
CA ARG A 161 -32.89 4.85 24.46
C ARG A 161 -34.03 4.99 25.44
N ASP A 162 -35.21 4.50 25.06
CA ASP A 162 -36.42 4.54 25.88
C ASP A 162 -36.74 5.94 26.46
N GLY A 163 -36.47 6.99 25.67
CA GLY A 163 -36.69 8.38 26.07
C GLY A 163 -35.68 8.93 27.08
N VAL A 164 -34.55 8.24 27.31
CA VAL A 164 -33.48 8.66 28.20
C VAL A 164 -32.20 8.92 27.41
N PHE A 165 -31.62 10.11 27.58
CA PHE A 165 -30.31 10.43 27.04
C PHE A 165 -29.20 9.83 27.91
N ALA A 166 -28.14 9.36 27.25
CA ALA A 166 -26.86 9.08 27.88
C ALA A 166 -25.76 9.75 27.06
N VAL A 167 -24.83 10.43 27.74
CA VAL A 167 -23.66 11.05 27.13
C VAL A 167 -22.40 10.52 27.81
N ASP A 168 -21.45 10.03 27.02
CA ASP A 168 -20.21 9.39 27.52
C ASP A 168 -20.50 8.30 28.59
N GLY A 169 -21.59 7.54 28.39
CA GLY A 169 -22.02 6.48 29.30
C GLY A 169 -22.78 6.97 30.55
N LYS A 170 -22.86 8.28 30.82
CA LYS A 170 -23.64 8.84 31.93
C LYS A 170 -25.09 9.08 31.51
N ARG A 171 -26.03 8.44 32.19
CA ARG A 171 -27.46 8.63 31.96
C ARG A 171 -27.95 9.96 32.54
N VAL A 172 -28.88 10.59 31.85
CA VAL A 172 -29.57 11.82 32.25
C VAL A 172 -30.98 11.43 32.69
N ASP A 173 -31.09 10.93 33.92
CA ASP A 173 -32.34 10.37 34.45
C ASP A 173 -32.62 10.70 35.92
N GLN A 174 -31.85 11.60 36.54
CA GLN A 174 -32.10 12.06 37.91
C GLN A 174 -32.96 13.31 37.94
N ASP A 175 -33.75 13.47 39.01
CA ASP A 175 -34.71 14.58 39.13
C ASP A 175 -34.07 15.91 39.47
N ASP A 176 -32.80 15.93 39.89
CA ASP A 176 -32.01 17.13 40.19
C ASP A 176 -31.17 17.62 38.98
N GLN A 177 -31.35 16.99 37.81
CA GLN A 177 -30.58 17.24 36.60
C GLN A 177 -31.29 18.14 35.59
N SER A 178 -30.52 19.01 34.93
CA SER A 178 -30.90 19.61 33.65
C SER A 178 -29.79 19.42 32.62
N PHE A 179 -30.17 19.28 31.36
CA PHE A 179 -29.25 18.85 30.30
C PHE A 179 -29.38 19.74 29.08
N LEU A 180 -28.25 20.28 28.65
CA LEU A 180 -28.05 20.99 27.40
C LEU A 180 -27.29 20.09 26.44
N LEU A 181 -27.78 19.97 25.22
CA LEU A 181 -27.13 19.23 24.14
C LEU A 181 -27.26 20.02 22.86
N THR A 182 -26.15 20.29 22.18
CA THR A 182 -26.11 20.91 20.85
C THR A 182 -25.31 20.04 19.89
N TYR A 183 -25.88 19.76 18.73
CA TYR A 183 -25.26 18.93 17.69
C TYR A 183 -25.64 19.44 16.29
N PRO A 184 -24.89 19.05 15.23
CA PRO A 184 -25.24 19.43 13.87
C PRO A 184 -26.63 18.92 13.47
N HIS A 185 -27.37 19.75 12.77
CA HIS A 185 -28.70 19.38 12.29
C HIS A 185 -28.59 18.26 11.24
N PRO A 186 -29.27 17.11 11.40
CA PRO A 186 -29.04 15.95 10.53
C PRO A 186 -29.62 16.08 9.12
N LEU A 187 -30.48 17.08 8.90
CA LEU A 187 -31.20 17.32 7.65
C LEU A 187 -30.57 18.45 6.81
N ARG A 188 -29.77 19.33 7.44
CA ARG A 188 -29.20 20.50 6.80
C ARG A 188 -27.83 20.82 7.37
N ASP A 189 -26.81 20.72 6.52
CA ASP A 189 -25.46 21.11 6.87
C ASP A 189 -25.43 22.61 7.21
N GLY A 190 -24.64 22.96 8.24
CA GLY A 190 -24.52 24.33 8.74
C GLY A 190 -25.67 24.85 9.59
N LYS A 191 -26.59 23.97 10.00
CA LYS A 191 -27.61 24.25 11.02
C LYS A 191 -27.36 23.42 12.27
N TRP A 192 -27.95 23.82 13.39
CA TRP A 192 -27.76 23.17 14.69
C TRP A 192 -29.09 22.80 15.35
N VAL A 193 -29.08 21.72 16.12
CA VAL A 193 -30.18 21.38 17.03
C VAL A 193 -29.65 21.48 18.44
N THR A 194 -30.28 22.33 19.26
CA THR A 194 -30.06 22.40 20.70
C THR A 194 -31.27 21.84 21.43
N ILE A 195 -31.04 20.99 22.42
CA ILE A 195 -32.06 20.49 23.34
C ILE A 195 -31.69 20.97 24.72
N TYR A 196 -32.65 21.57 25.43
CA TYR A 196 -32.48 21.93 26.83
C TYR A 196 -33.72 21.56 27.64
N PHE A 197 -33.55 20.61 28.58
CA PHE A 197 -34.63 20.17 29.46
C PHE A 197 -34.17 19.94 30.91
N GLY A 198 -35.12 19.96 31.83
CA GLY A 198 -34.97 19.65 33.25
C GLY A 198 -36.30 19.12 33.78
N ARG A 199 -36.28 18.38 34.90
CA ARG A 199 -37.46 17.65 35.39
C ARG A 199 -38.32 18.42 36.39
N SER A 200 -37.82 19.52 36.94
CA SER A 200 -38.57 20.37 37.86
C SER A 200 -38.13 21.84 37.79
N PRO A 201 -38.96 22.79 38.26
CA PRO A 201 -38.59 24.21 38.35
C PRO A 201 -37.32 24.44 39.17
N GLU A 202 -37.09 23.65 40.22
CA GLU A 202 -35.89 23.76 41.07
C GLU A 202 -34.61 23.49 40.27
N THR A 203 -34.62 22.47 39.39
CA THR A 203 -33.48 22.17 38.50
C THR A 203 -33.22 23.26 37.46
N LEU A 204 -34.27 23.97 37.07
CA LEU A 204 -34.25 25.04 36.07
C LEU A 204 -34.04 26.43 36.70
N SER A 205 -33.97 26.54 38.02
CA SER A 205 -33.74 27.82 38.74
C SER A 205 -32.50 28.59 38.28
N ARG A 206 -31.53 27.90 37.65
CA ARG A 206 -30.30 28.47 37.08
C ARG A 206 -30.23 28.31 35.55
N ALA A 207 -31.35 28.09 34.87
CA ALA A 207 -31.40 27.86 33.43
C ALA A 207 -30.71 28.95 32.61
N SER A 208 -30.74 30.21 33.05
CA SER A 208 -30.03 31.28 32.34
C SER A 208 -28.52 31.13 32.29
N TYR A 209 -27.93 30.23 33.09
CA TYR A 209 -26.49 30.02 33.12
C TYR A 209 -25.99 29.32 31.86
N ILE A 210 -26.86 28.63 31.10
CA ILE A 210 -26.46 27.95 29.86
C ILE A 210 -25.79 28.90 28.86
N PHE A 211 -26.14 30.20 28.87
CA PHE A 211 -25.52 31.19 27.99
C PHE A 211 -24.05 31.49 28.34
N PHE A 212 -23.60 31.21 29.56
CA PHE A 212 -22.18 31.31 29.92
C PHE A 212 -21.36 30.10 29.43
N TYR A 213 -22.05 29.00 29.12
CA TYR A 213 -21.46 27.74 28.67
C TYR A 213 -21.78 27.45 27.20
N GLY A 214 -22.08 28.48 26.41
CA GLY A 214 -22.54 28.30 25.03
C GLY A 214 -21.50 27.72 24.07
N TRP A 215 -20.26 27.54 24.52
CA TRP A 215 -19.18 26.88 23.78
C TRP A 215 -19.18 25.37 23.93
N ASP A 216 -19.86 24.83 24.95
CA ASP A 216 -19.94 23.39 25.17
C ASP A 216 -20.98 22.75 24.26
N SER A 217 -20.62 21.64 23.60
CA SER A 217 -21.59 20.84 22.84
C SER A 217 -22.60 20.16 23.74
N TYR A 218 -22.21 19.77 24.96
CA TYR A 218 -23.16 19.26 25.94
C TYR A 218 -22.77 19.68 27.37
N LEU A 219 -23.79 19.81 28.21
CA LEU A 219 -23.63 20.22 29.59
C LEU A 219 -24.75 19.62 30.44
N LEU A 220 -24.37 18.77 31.39
CA LEU A 220 -25.22 18.24 32.43
C LEU A 220 -25.02 19.05 33.70
N PHE A 221 -26.10 19.66 34.17
CA PHE A 221 -26.17 20.29 35.48
C PHE A 221 -26.70 19.29 36.50
N GLU A 222 -26.12 19.29 37.70
CA GLU A 222 -26.66 18.63 38.89
C GLU A 222 -26.83 19.71 39.95
N ASN A 223 -28.03 19.82 40.53
CA ASN A 223 -28.37 20.86 41.51
C ASN A 223 -28.05 22.29 41.01
N GLY A 224 -28.29 22.53 39.71
CA GLY A 224 -28.04 23.82 39.06
C GLY A 224 -26.56 24.21 38.92
N ARG A 225 -25.63 23.25 39.02
CA ARG A 225 -24.19 23.46 38.79
C ARG A 225 -23.68 22.53 37.69
N PRO A 226 -22.74 22.96 36.84
CA PRO A 226 -22.07 22.09 35.88
C PRO A 226 -21.44 20.87 36.57
N ALA A 227 -21.88 19.67 36.22
CA ALA A 227 -21.35 18.42 36.74
C ALA A 227 -20.58 17.65 35.65
N HIS A 228 -21.06 17.68 34.41
CA HIS A 228 -20.39 17.07 33.27
C HIS A 228 -20.54 17.96 32.05
N ARG A 229 -19.46 18.19 31.31
CA ARG A 229 -19.45 18.97 30.07
C ARG A 229 -18.44 18.44 29.08
N GLY A 230 -18.63 18.74 27.81
CA GLY A 230 -17.69 18.36 26.76
C GLY A 230 -18.09 18.88 25.39
N ASN A 231 -17.22 18.62 24.41
CA ASN A 231 -17.38 19.05 23.03
C ASN A 231 -17.36 17.85 22.09
N PHE A 232 -18.25 17.88 21.09
CA PHE A 232 -18.17 16.97 19.97
C PHE A 232 -17.14 17.50 18.95
N PRO A 233 -16.50 16.63 18.17
CA PRO A 233 -15.76 17.09 17.00
C PRO A 233 -16.71 17.81 16.02
N PRO A 234 -16.17 18.70 15.16
CA PRO A 234 -16.94 19.28 14.06
C PRO A 234 -17.60 18.20 13.19
N GLY A 235 -18.71 18.55 12.54
CA GLY A 235 -19.46 17.62 11.70
C GLY A 235 -18.67 17.15 10.48
N LYS A 236 -17.86 18.05 9.89
CA LYS A 236 -16.88 17.75 8.84
C LYS A 236 -15.64 18.60 9.07
N SER A 237 -14.49 18.12 8.61
CA SER A 237 -13.27 18.90 8.51
C SER A 237 -12.81 18.89 7.07
N PHE A 238 -12.53 20.07 6.52
CA PHE A 238 -11.97 20.22 5.17
C PHE A 238 -10.45 20.32 5.21
N THR A 239 -9.88 20.54 6.40
CA THR A 239 -8.44 20.69 6.58
C THR A 239 -7.84 19.49 7.30
N SER A 240 -8.61 18.47 7.65
CA SER A 240 -8.06 17.22 8.20
C SER A 240 -8.60 15.99 7.52
N TYR A 241 -7.72 15.01 7.39
CA TYR A 241 -8.00 13.71 6.80
C TYR A 241 -7.57 12.63 7.79
N ARG A 242 -8.50 11.74 8.15
CA ARG A 242 -8.18 10.56 8.95
C ARG A 242 -7.92 9.40 8.00
N PHE A 243 -6.73 8.82 8.09
CA PHE A 243 -6.38 7.65 7.32
C PHE A 243 -7.14 6.44 7.90
N SER A 244 -7.97 5.78 7.10
CA SER A 244 -8.67 4.54 7.50
C SER A 244 -7.75 3.31 7.54
N LEU A 245 -6.44 3.50 7.56
CA LEU A 245 -5.44 2.44 7.40
C LEU A 245 -5.58 1.33 8.45
N GLN A 246 -5.91 1.67 9.70
CA GLN A 246 -6.06 0.66 10.74
C GLN A 246 -7.30 -0.22 10.54
N GLU A 247 -8.42 0.37 10.12
CA GLU A 247 -9.63 -0.40 9.77
C GLU A 247 -9.38 -1.26 8.54
N ASP A 248 -8.74 -0.70 7.50
CA ASP A 248 -8.44 -1.43 6.27
C ASP A 248 -7.46 -2.58 6.49
N VAL A 249 -6.39 -2.37 7.26
CA VAL A 249 -5.44 -3.43 7.64
C VAL A 249 -6.12 -4.47 8.52
N SER A 250 -7.02 -4.08 9.43
CA SER A 250 -7.76 -5.04 10.28
C SER A 250 -8.70 -5.96 9.49
N ARG A 251 -9.11 -5.55 8.27
CA ARG A 251 -9.94 -6.37 7.37
C ARG A 251 -9.14 -7.45 6.66
N ILE A 252 -7.81 -7.35 6.59
CA ILE A 252 -6.94 -8.37 5.99
C ILE A 252 -6.94 -9.61 6.89
N GLU A 253 -7.16 -10.78 6.31
CA GLU A 253 -7.27 -12.03 7.05
C GLU A 253 -6.00 -12.88 6.89
N PRO A 254 -5.16 -13.05 7.93
CA PRO A 254 -3.93 -13.84 7.83
C PRO A 254 -4.15 -15.28 7.41
N ARG A 255 -5.34 -15.84 7.69
CA ARG A 255 -5.72 -17.20 7.26
C ARG A 255 -5.89 -17.27 5.73
N LYS A 256 -6.49 -16.25 5.11
CA LYS A 256 -6.67 -16.20 3.64
C LYS A 256 -5.35 -16.01 2.92
N LEU A 257 -4.50 -15.09 3.40
CA LEU A 257 -3.13 -14.92 2.91
C LEU A 257 -2.37 -16.25 2.88
N ARG A 258 -2.35 -16.96 4.02
CA ARG A 258 -1.70 -18.28 4.11
C ARG A 258 -2.35 -19.31 3.19
N GLY A 259 -3.67 -19.28 3.04
CA GLY A 259 -4.41 -20.16 2.13
C GLY A 259 -4.01 -19.97 0.67
N HIS A 260 -3.92 -18.71 0.22
CA HIS A 260 -3.47 -18.36 -1.14
C HIS A 260 -2.03 -18.83 -1.38
N VAL A 261 -1.10 -18.49 -0.47
CA VAL A 261 0.31 -18.92 -0.58
C VAL A 261 0.41 -20.44 -0.60
N ALA A 262 -0.28 -21.14 0.32
CA ALA A 262 -0.23 -22.59 0.42
C ALA A 262 -0.74 -23.29 -0.84
N TYR A 263 -1.83 -22.81 -1.44
CA TYR A 263 -2.36 -23.37 -2.68
C TYR A 263 -1.41 -23.11 -3.85
N LEU A 264 -1.01 -21.85 -4.04
CA LEU A 264 -0.15 -21.45 -5.15
C LEU A 264 1.19 -22.22 -5.08
N ALA A 265 1.80 -22.31 -3.90
CA ALA A 265 3.07 -23.02 -3.66
C ALA A 265 2.93 -24.55 -3.50
N SER A 266 1.73 -25.11 -3.70
CA SER A 266 1.49 -26.53 -3.45
C SER A 266 2.15 -27.44 -4.50
N GLU A 267 2.17 -28.74 -4.18
CA GLU A 267 2.69 -29.77 -5.08
C GLU A 267 1.91 -29.84 -6.38
N GLU A 268 0.61 -29.60 -6.33
CA GLU A 268 -0.31 -29.63 -7.46
C GLU A 268 0.07 -28.59 -8.54
N LEU A 269 0.59 -27.45 -8.10
CA LEU A 269 0.93 -26.32 -8.94
C LEU A 269 2.33 -26.45 -9.54
N ARG A 270 3.12 -27.44 -9.09
CA ARG A 270 4.40 -27.88 -9.67
C ARG A 270 5.36 -26.72 -10.01
N GLY A 271 5.33 -25.66 -9.20
CA GLY A 271 6.19 -24.50 -9.37
C GLY A 271 5.84 -23.56 -10.53
N ARG A 272 4.66 -23.69 -11.15
CA ARG A 272 4.08 -22.67 -12.04
C ARG A 272 5.00 -22.15 -13.16
N LEU A 273 5.80 -23.02 -13.78
CA LEU A 273 6.54 -22.64 -14.98
C LEU A 273 5.59 -22.29 -16.13
N PRO A 274 5.77 -21.15 -16.82
CA PRO A 274 4.90 -20.75 -17.92
C PRO A 274 4.66 -21.87 -18.93
N GLY A 275 3.41 -21.99 -19.37
CA GLY A 275 2.97 -23.04 -20.30
C GLY A 275 2.70 -24.42 -19.68
N THR A 276 3.04 -24.67 -18.41
CA THR A 276 2.76 -25.95 -17.74
C THR A 276 1.30 -26.09 -17.25
N PRO A 277 0.82 -27.32 -16.95
CA PRO A 277 -0.50 -27.49 -16.33
C PRO A 277 -0.64 -26.79 -14.97
N GLY A 278 0.43 -26.77 -14.15
CA GLY A 278 0.45 -26.07 -12.87
C GLY A 278 0.29 -24.56 -13.03
N TYR A 279 0.89 -24.00 -14.07
CA TYR A 279 0.71 -22.60 -14.43
C TYR A 279 -0.73 -22.24 -14.79
N ARG A 280 -1.38 -23.04 -15.65
CA ARG A 280 -2.80 -22.83 -16.02
C ARG A 280 -3.74 -22.95 -14.82
N LYS A 281 -3.40 -23.82 -13.86
CA LYS A 281 -4.14 -23.91 -12.58
C LYS A 281 -3.98 -22.63 -11.75
N ALA A 282 -2.79 -22.04 -11.70
CA ALA A 282 -2.59 -20.75 -11.06
C ALA A 282 -3.42 -19.63 -11.71
N GLN A 283 -3.44 -19.57 -13.05
CA GLN A 283 -4.29 -18.64 -13.79
C GLN A 283 -5.75 -18.82 -13.42
N GLY A 284 -6.26 -20.05 -13.53
CA GLY A 284 -7.65 -20.37 -13.19
C GLY A 284 -8.00 -20.07 -11.72
N TYR A 285 -7.03 -20.24 -10.81
CA TYR A 285 -7.21 -19.87 -9.41
C TYR A 285 -7.35 -18.37 -9.22
N ILE A 286 -6.46 -17.57 -9.82
CA ILE A 286 -6.51 -16.10 -9.71
C ILE A 286 -7.80 -15.56 -10.33
N THR A 287 -8.14 -16.00 -11.55
CA THR A 287 -9.37 -15.55 -12.24
C THR A 287 -10.62 -15.91 -11.43
N LYS A 288 -10.67 -17.14 -10.88
CA LYS A 288 -11.79 -17.57 -10.04
C LYS A 288 -11.93 -16.74 -8.77
N ASN A 289 -10.82 -16.42 -8.09
CA ASN A 289 -10.87 -15.57 -6.89
C ASN A 289 -11.36 -14.16 -7.22
N LEU A 290 -10.95 -13.58 -8.35
CA LEU A 290 -11.45 -12.28 -8.81
C LEU A 290 -12.95 -12.33 -9.12
N GLU A 291 -13.41 -13.37 -9.83
CA GLU A 291 -14.82 -13.58 -10.15
C GLU A 291 -15.69 -13.75 -8.90
N GLU A 292 -15.21 -14.52 -7.90
CA GLU A 292 -15.89 -14.69 -6.61
C GLU A 292 -15.99 -13.36 -5.83
N MET A 293 -15.06 -12.42 -6.04
CA MET A 293 -15.12 -11.07 -5.51
C MET A 293 -16.04 -10.13 -6.33
N GLY A 294 -16.56 -10.59 -7.47
CA GLY A 294 -17.36 -9.79 -8.39
C GLY A 294 -16.54 -8.87 -9.30
N ILE A 295 -15.25 -9.16 -9.50
CA ILE A 295 -14.35 -8.43 -10.38
C ILE A 295 -14.16 -9.25 -11.65
N ALA A 296 -14.43 -8.67 -12.82
CA ALA A 296 -14.23 -9.37 -14.09
C ALA A 296 -12.72 -9.43 -14.45
N PRO A 297 -12.13 -10.62 -14.60
CA PRO A 297 -10.75 -10.76 -15.05
C PRO A 297 -10.63 -10.53 -16.56
N ILE A 298 -9.50 -9.98 -16.98
CA ILE A 298 -9.12 -9.72 -18.37
C ILE A 298 -7.81 -10.44 -18.63
N LEU A 299 -7.80 -11.37 -19.58
CA LEU A 299 -6.57 -12.03 -20.01
C LEU A 299 -5.92 -11.27 -21.16
N GLN A 300 -4.67 -10.85 -20.98
CA GLN A 300 -3.84 -10.27 -22.03
C GLN A 300 -2.82 -11.30 -22.49
N PRO A 301 -3.11 -12.08 -23.55
CA PRO A 301 -2.21 -13.13 -24.00
C PRO A 301 -0.94 -12.56 -24.63
N PHE A 302 0.17 -13.28 -24.47
CA PHE A 302 1.43 -13.01 -25.15
C PHE A 302 2.19 -14.31 -25.44
N SER A 303 3.26 -14.22 -26.22
CA SER A 303 4.15 -15.34 -26.51
C SER A 303 5.59 -14.92 -26.30
N MET A 304 6.40 -15.82 -25.78
CA MET A 304 7.83 -15.62 -25.58
C MET A 304 8.61 -16.78 -26.19
N ASN A 305 9.79 -16.47 -26.72
CA ASN A 305 10.74 -17.47 -27.18
C ASN A 305 11.86 -17.57 -26.16
N ILE A 306 11.96 -18.73 -25.52
CA ILE A 306 13.01 -19.02 -24.56
C ILE A 306 14.08 -19.86 -25.25
N ARG A 307 15.31 -19.38 -25.22
CA ARG A 307 16.49 -20.18 -25.53
C ARG A 307 16.97 -20.88 -24.25
N ASP A 308 16.93 -22.21 -24.25
CA ASP A 308 17.24 -23.08 -23.11
C ASP A 308 18.36 -24.07 -23.49
N ILE A 309 19.12 -24.59 -22.54
CA ILE A 309 20.22 -25.52 -22.84
C ILE A 309 19.65 -26.86 -23.31
N GLU A 310 20.08 -27.30 -24.49
CA GLU A 310 19.91 -28.70 -24.93
C GLU A 310 21.10 -29.54 -24.48
N GLU A 311 22.31 -29.05 -24.75
CA GLU A 311 23.56 -29.72 -24.43
C GLU A 311 24.60 -28.71 -23.95
N VAL A 312 25.29 -29.06 -22.86
CA VAL A 312 26.50 -28.34 -22.43
C VAL A 312 27.52 -29.32 -21.88
N THR A 313 28.68 -29.38 -22.51
CA THR A 313 29.87 -30.04 -21.99
C THR A 313 31.04 -29.07 -22.03
N LEU A 314 31.84 -29.06 -20.97
CA LEU A 314 33.10 -28.34 -20.91
C LEU A 314 34.10 -29.16 -20.10
N SER A 315 35.21 -29.54 -20.72
CA SER A 315 36.38 -30.09 -20.04
C SER A 315 37.59 -29.24 -20.34
N ILE A 316 38.44 -29.04 -19.32
CA ILE A 316 39.77 -28.48 -19.55
C ILE A 316 40.80 -29.55 -19.18
N GLU A 317 41.55 -29.97 -20.18
CA GLU A 317 42.55 -31.03 -20.07
C GLU A 317 43.95 -30.42 -20.01
N PRO A 318 44.60 -30.41 -18.84
CA PRO A 318 46.03 -30.24 -18.77
C PRO A 318 46.71 -31.54 -19.20
N SER A 319 47.93 -31.43 -19.73
CA SER A 319 48.70 -32.54 -20.30
C SER A 319 49.05 -33.69 -19.33
N GLN A 320 48.69 -33.62 -18.04
CA GLN A 320 48.91 -34.68 -17.06
C GLN A 320 47.69 -35.12 -16.22
N ARG A 321 46.53 -34.42 -16.22
CA ARG A 321 45.30 -34.86 -15.52
C ARG A 321 44.07 -33.99 -15.83
N GLY A 322 43.13 -34.48 -16.65
CA GLY A 322 41.88 -33.78 -17.00
C GLY A 322 41.06 -33.28 -15.80
N VAL A 323 40.56 -32.03 -15.87
CA VAL A 323 39.59 -31.49 -14.91
C VAL A 323 38.32 -31.10 -15.66
N THR A 324 37.20 -31.73 -15.33
CA THR A 324 35.89 -31.29 -15.81
C THR A 324 35.41 -30.14 -14.94
N LEU A 325 35.20 -28.98 -15.54
CA LEU A 325 34.71 -27.79 -14.83
C LEU A 325 33.21 -27.64 -15.07
N LYS A 326 32.47 -27.24 -14.04
CA LYS A 326 31.04 -26.95 -14.17
C LYS A 326 30.89 -25.57 -14.82
N ALA A 327 30.57 -25.56 -16.10
CA ALA A 327 30.38 -24.35 -16.90
C ALA A 327 28.90 -23.98 -17.00
N ILE A 328 28.61 -22.67 -16.95
CA ILE A 328 27.28 -22.11 -17.18
C ILE A 328 27.37 -21.26 -18.46
N PRO A 329 26.73 -21.66 -19.56
CA PRO A 329 26.77 -20.87 -20.79
C PRO A 329 25.92 -19.60 -20.63
N PHE A 330 26.33 -18.53 -21.31
CA PHE A 330 25.45 -17.36 -21.49
C PHE A 330 24.28 -17.73 -22.39
N ARG A 331 23.06 -17.28 -22.06
CA ARG A 331 21.83 -17.59 -22.79
C ARG A 331 21.83 -17.14 -24.25
N PHE A 332 22.65 -16.13 -24.57
CA PHE A 332 22.82 -15.54 -25.89
C PHE A 332 24.11 -15.98 -26.60
N SER A 333 24.81 -16.97 -26.05
CA SER A 333 26.05 -17.51 -26.60
C SER A 333 25.83 -18.16 -27.98
N ARG A 334 26.86 -18.13 -28.84
CA ARG A 334 26.87 -18.95 -30.05
C ARG A 334 26.99 -20.45 -29.69
N GLU A 335 26.35 -21.28 -30.48
CA GLU A 335 26.46 -22.74 -30.41
C GLU A 335 27.71 -23.24 -31.12
N GLY A 336 28.19 -24.40 -30.72
CA GLY A 336 29.29 -25.05 -31.42
C GLY A 336 29.96 -26.14 -30.61
N GLU A 337 30.83 -26.84 -31.32
CA GLU A 337 31.73 -27.85 -30.78
C GLU A 337 33.14 -27.45 -31.16
N TRP A 338 34.05 -27.45 -30.19
CA TRP A 338 35.43 -27.10 -30.45
C TRP A 338 36.37 -27.74 -29.45
N LYS A 339 37.56 -28.12 -29.96
CA LYS A 339 38.69 -28.58 -29.17
C LYS A 339 39.95 -27.84 -29.59
N GLY A 340 40.66 -27.27 -28.62
CA GLY A 340 41.91 -26.58 -28.92
C GLY A 340 42.56 -25.87 -27.75
N PRO A 341 43.68 -25.18 -28.00
CA PRO A 341 44.52 -24.62 -26.95
C PRO A 341 43.87 -23.42 -26.27
N ILE A 342 44.21 -23.22 -24.99
CA ILE A 342 43.74 -22.08 -24.20
C ILE A 342 44.80 -20.97 -24.13
N ARG A 343 44.35 -19.72 -24.01
CA ARG A 343 45.18 -18.55 -23.73
C ARG A 343 44.61 -17.78 -22.55
N PHE A 344 45.38 -17.67 -21.48
CA PHE A 344 45.04 -16.81 -20.36
C PHE A 344 45.24 -15.33 -20.71
N VAL A 345 44.26 -14.49 -20.36
CA VAL A 345 44.21 -13.06 -20.67
C VAL A 345 44.04 -12.27 -19.36
N ASP A 346 45.16 -11.83 -18.79
CA ASP A 346 45.17 -10.94 -17.62
C ASP A 346 44.70 -9.52 -17.95
N LYS A 347 45.21 -8.97 -19.06
CA LYS A 347 44.89 -7.64 -19.57
C LYS A 347 44.50 -7.75 -21.03
N VAL A 348 43.30 -7.30 -21.37
CA VAL A 348 42.73 -7.47 -22.73
C VAL A 348 43.56 -6.68 -23.75
N GLU A 349 44.14 -5.56 -23.35
CA GLU A 349 45.00 -4.70 -24.18
C GLU A 349 46.33 -5.36 -24.55
N ALA A 350 46.77 -6.36 -23.79
CA ALA A 350 48.03 -7.07 -24.03
C ALA A 350 47.91 -8.18 -25.08
N VAL A 351 46.72 -8.41 -25.64
CA VAL A 351 46.44 -9.48 -26.60
C VAL A 351 45.83 -8.89 -27.87
N SER A 352 46.50 -9.07 -29.01
CA SER A 352 46.06 -8.56 -30.31
C SER A 352 45.27 -9.56 -31.14
N ASP A 353 45.45 -10.88 -30.93
CA ASP A 353 44.74 -11.94 -31.65
C ASP A 353 44.63 -13.21 -30.80
N LEU A 354 43.45 -13.83 -30.82
CA LEU A 354 43.10 -15.07 -30.13
C LEU A 354 42.59 -16.15 -31.11
N SER A 355 42.75 -15.94 -32.42
CA SER A 355 42.34 -16.90 -33.45
C SER A 355 42.92 -18.29 -33.19
N GLY A 356 42.03 -19.30 -33.25
CA GLY A 356 42.38 -20.70 -32.99
C GLY A 356 42.68 -21.04 -31.52
N ARG A 357 42.35 -20.14 -30.58
CA ARG A 357 42.52 -20.34 -29.13
C ARG A 357 41.26 -19.95 -28.38
N SER A 358 40.97 -20.65 -27.29
CA SER A 358 39.98 -20.18 -26.32
C SER A 358 40.63 -19.20 -25.34
N ALA A 359 39.95 -18.10 -25.04
CA ALA A 359 40.44 -17.12 -24.09
C ALA A 359 39.86 -17.37 -22.70
N ILE A 360 40.74 -17.40 -21.71
CA ILE A 360 40.38 -17.48 -20.30
C ILE A 360 40.64 -16.13 -19.66
N ALA A 361 39.63 -15.58 -19.00
CA ALA A 361 39.73 -14.32 -18.29
C ALA A 361 38.99 -14.40 -16.95
N TYR A 362 39.49 -13.66 -15.95
CA TYR A 362 38.73 -13.41 -14.73
C TYR A 362 37.74 -12.27 -14.97
N LEU A 363 36.49 -12.44 -14.54
CA LEU A 363 35.63 -11.29 -14.29
C LEU A 363 36.09 -10.66 -12.97
N GLU A 364 36.32 -9.34 -12.96
CA GLU A 364 37.10 -8.69 -11.90
C GLU A 364 36.62 -9.10 -10.50
N PRO A 365 37.55 -9.37 -9.55
CA PRO A 365 37.24 -9.82 -8.19
C PRO A 365 36.69 -8.69 -7.30
N SER A 366 35.88 -7.78 -7.85
CA SER A 366 34.94 -7.00 -7.05
C SER A 366 33.79 -7.92 -6.65
N ASP A 367 33.28 -7.81 -5.42
CA ASP A 367 32.21 -8.69 -4.94
C ASP A 367 30.88 -8.54 -5.71
N ASN A 368 30.77 -7.62 -6.69
CA ASN A 368 29.55 -7.38 -7.48
C ASN A 368 29.84 -6.62 -8.81
N PRO A 369 30.30 -7.29 -9.89
CA PRO A 369 30.65 -6.65 -11.15
C PRO A 369 29.41 -6.22 -11.95
N SER A 370 29.29 -4.93 -12.32
CA SER A 370 28.10 -4.44 -13.04
C SER A 370 27.91 -5.12 -14.41
N ALA A 371 26.65 -5.30 -14.82
CA ALA A 371 26.31 -5.92 -16.11
C ALA A 371 26.99 -5.22 -17.32
N GLU A 372 27.11 -3.90 -17.26
CA GLU A 372 27.76 -3.10 -18.30
C GLU A 372 29.27 -3.37 -18.37
N MET A 373 29.94 -3.53 -17.23
CA MET A 373 31.35 -3.88 -17.16
C MET A 373 31.60 -5.27 -17.77
N VAL A 374 30.75 -6.24 -17.43
CA VAL A 374 30.86 -7.61 -17.96
C VAL A 374 30.64 -7.62 -19.46
N SER A 375 29.61 -6.92 -19.93
CA SER A 375 29.34 -6.81 -21.37
C SER A 375 30.50 -6.18 -22.14
N ARG A 376 31.11 -5.12 -21.60
CA ARG A 376 32.27 -4.45 -22.22
C ARG A 376 33.46 -5.40 -22.33
N LYS A 377 33.81 -6.09 -21.25
CA LYS A 377 34.93 -7.05 -21.23
C LYS A 377 34.74 -8.20 -22.20
N ILE A 378 33.52 -8.74 -22.30
CA ILE A 378 33.17 -9.78 -23.27
C ILE A 378 33.35 -9.24 -24.70
N GLY A 379 32.81 -8.05 -25.00
CA GLY A 379 32.94 -7.45 -26.33
C GLY A 379 34.39 -7.18 -26.74
N GLU A 380 35.23 -6.68 -25.83
CA GLU A 380 36.65 -6.48 -26.09
C GLU A 380 37.38 -7.79 -26.38
N LEU A 381 37.11 -8.85 -25.62
CA LEU A 381 37.69 -10.17 -25.86
C LEU A 381 37.20 -10.80 -27.17
N GLN A 382 35.91 -10.68 -27.49
CA GLN A 382 35.32 -11.15 -28.75
C GLN A 382 35.97 -10.46 -29.97
N SER A 383 36.32 -9.17 -29.86
CA SER A 383 36.99 -8.42 -30.93
C SER A 383 38.39 -8.95 -31.29
N ARG A 384 38.93 -9.89 -30.51
CA ARG A 384 40.21 -10.59 -30.76
C ARG A 384 40.03 -11.97 -31.39
N ASN A 385 38.82 -12.33 -31.80
CA ASN A 385 38.48 -13.57 -32.49
C ASN A 385 38.82 -14.88 -31.73
N PRO A 386 38.50 -15.02 -30.42
CA PRO A 386 38.68 -16.27 -29.71
C PRO A 386 37.73 -17.36 -30.22
N ALA A 387 38.16 -18.62 -30.12
CA ALA A 387 37.34 -19.78 -30.43
C ALA A 387 36.22 -20.01 -29.39
N ALA A 388 36.49 -19.72 -28.12
CA ALA A 388 35.51 -19.60 -27.04
C ALA A 388 36.03 -18.72 -25.90
N LEU A 389 35.13 -18.24 -25.05
CA LEU A 389 35.41 -17.44 -23.87
C LEU A 389 35.04 -18.21 -22.60
N LEU A 390 35.99 -18.26 -21.67
CA LEU A 390 35.90 -18.95 -20.39
C LEU A 390 36.13 -17.93 -19.28
N LEU A 391 35.05 -17.49 -18.66
CA LEU A 391 35.04 -16.40 -17.70
C LEU A 391 34.95 -16.94 -16.29
N PHE A 392 36.04 -16.81 -15.53
CA PHE A 392 36.05 -17.23 -14.12
C PHE A 392 35.44 -16.14 -13.26
N ILE A 393 34.47 -16.50 -12.43
CA ILE A 393 33.81 -15.59 -11.49
C ILE A 393 33.72 -16.26 -10.11
N ARG A 394 33.84 -15.47 -9.04
CA ARG A 394 33.55 -15.98 -7.71
C ARG A 394 32.06 -16.33 -7.60
N GLU A 395 31.73 -17.37 -6.84
CA GLU A 395 30.33 -17.80 -6.64
C GLU A 395 29.39 -16.66 -6.20
N ASN A 396 29.85 -15.71 -5.39
CA ASN A 396 29.06 -14.55 -4.95
C ASN A 396 28.80 -13.51 -6.06
N GLY A 397 29.61 -13.51 -7.13
CA GLY A 397 29.43 -12.61 -8.28
C GLY A 397 28.41 -13.11 -9.30
N LEU A 398 27.99 -14.39 -9.21
CA LEU A 398 27.02 -15.00 -10.14
C LEU A 398 25.67 -14.28 -10.13
N ASP A 399 25.25 -13.74 -8.98
CA ASP A 399 23.97 -13.04 -8.82
C ASP A 399 23.85 -11.86 -9.80
N THR A 400 24.97 -11.20 -10.11
CA THR A 400 25.00 -10.08 -11.09
C THR A 400 24.79 -10.54 -12.54
N LEU A 401 25.04 -11.82 -12.81
CA LEU A 401 24.93 -12.43 -14.13
C LEU A 401 23.67 -13.27 -14.29
N SER A 402 22.87 -13.44 -13.24
CA SER A 402 21.62 -14.23 -13.28
C SER A 402 20.72 -13.92 -14.49
N PRO A 403 20.59 -12.66 -14.99
CA PRO A 403 19.75 -12.38 -16.15
C PRO A 403 20.31 -12.88 -17.49
N TYR A 404 21.61 -13.17 -17.53
CA TYR A 404 22.34 -13.49 -18.77
C TYR A 404 22.78 -14.95 -18.85
N ILE A 405 22.64 -15.70 -17.75
CA ILE A 405 23.00 -17.11 -17.65
C ILE A 405 21.76 -17.98 -17.47
N THR A 406 21.81 -19.22 -17.93
CA THR A 406 20.67 -20.15 -17.83
C THR A 406 20.60 -20.78 -16.43
N TYR A 407 19.70 -20.26 -15.59
CA TYR A 407 19.27 -20.88 -14.32
C TYR A 407 18.23 -21.99 -14.61
N PRO A 408 18.14 -23.13 -13.87
CA PRO A 408 18.68 -23.44 -12.54
C PRO A 408 19.84 -24.46 -12.49
N SER A 409 20.59 -24.67 -13.57
CA SER A 409 21.64 -25.73 -13.65
C SER A 409 22.78 -25.61 -12.61
N TYR A 410 22.85 -24.51 -11.86
CA TYR A 410 23.87 -24.28 -10.83
C TYR A 410 23.26 -23.62 -9.59
N PHE A 411 22.94 -24.44 -8.58
CA PHE A 411 22.85 -24.00 -7.19
C PHE A 411 24.28 -23.91 -6.62
N PRO A 412 24.73 -22.77 -6.06
CA PRO A 412 26.06 -22.67 -5.47
C PRO A 412 26.25 -23.67 -4.32
N PRO A 413 27.35 -24.45 -4.28
CA PRO A 413 27.63 -25.39 -3.18
C PRO A 413 27.67 -24.71 -1.81
N GLY A 414 28.16 -23.47 -1.74
CA GLY A 414 28.14 -22.66 -0.52
C GLY A 414 26.71 -22.30 -0.06
N LEU A 415 25.81 -22.07 -1.01
CA LEU A 415 24.38 -21.84 -0.74
C LEU A 415 23.74 -23.15 -0.25
N GLU A 416 23.93 -24.28 -0.93
CA GLU A 416 23.43 -25.59 -0.46
C GLU A 416 23.85 -25.91 0.98
N LYS A 417 25.13 -25.68 1.32
CA LYS A 417 25.64 -25.86 2.68
C LYS A 417 25.00 -24.89 3.68
N SER A 418 24.89 -23.60 3.34
CA SER A 418 24.25 -22.59 4.19
C SER A 418 22.77 -22.88 4.40
N LEU A 419 22.06 -23.31 3.35
CA LEU A 419 20.68 -23.74 3.42
C LEU A 419 20.55 -24.99 4.30
N LYS A 420 21.42 -25.99 4.14
CA LYS A 420 21.40 -27.19 4.99
C LYS A 420 21.62 -26.86 6.47
N GLU A 421 22.60 -26.01 6.78
CA GLU A 421 22.89 -25.53 8.14
C GLU A 421 21.75 -24.69 8.74
N LYS A 422 21.09 -23.85 7.93
CA LYS A 422 19.92 -23.06 8.35
C LYS A 422 18.68 -23.94 8.59
N LYS A 423 18.52 -25.01 7.81
CA LYS A 423 17.42 -25.99 7.94
C LYS A 423 17.58 -26.80 9.22
N GLU A 424 18.80 -27.23 9.52
CA GLU A 424 19.17 -27.92 10.77
C GLU A 424 18.97 -27.03 12.01
N LYS A 425 19.02 -25.70 11.84
CA LYS A 425 18.72 -24.70 12.88
C LYS A 425 17.25 -24.29 12.96
N GLY A 426 16.36 -24.92 12.20
CA GLY A 426 14.91 -24.67 12.26
C GLY A 426 14.43 -23.41 11.54
N TYR A 427 15.28 -22.78 10.70
CA TYR A 427 14.84 -21.67 9.86
C TYR A 427 14.05 -22.19 8.66
N GLY A 428 12.90 -21.57 8.37
CA GLY A 428 12.21 -21.70 7.09
C GLY A 428 13.08 -21.05 6.02
N ILE A 429 13.50 -21.83 5.03
CA ILE A 429 14.41 -21.35 4.00
C ILE A 429 13.59 -20.96 2.79
N ASN A 430 13.51 -19.64 2.54
CA ASN A 430 13.08 -19.10 1.26
C ASN A 430 14.32 -18.92 0.39
N PRO A 431 14.47 -19.68 -0.72
CA PRO A 431 15.41 -19.32 -1.76
C PRO A 431 14.91 -18.02 -2.40
N LEU A 432 15.70 -16.96 -2.27
CA LEU A 432 15.44 -15.65 -2.82
C LEU A 432 16.43 -15.49 -3.97
N ILE A 433 15.95 -15.50 -5.22
CA ILE A 433 16.73 -15.08 -6.40
C ILE A 433 15.77 -14.42 -7.39
N GLU A 434 16.07 -13.15 -7.67
CA GLU A 434 15.39 -12.26 -8.62
C GLU A 434 15.74 -12.57 -10.09
N VAL A 435 14.68 -12.67 -10.91
CA VAL A 435 14.44 -12.11 -12.25
C VAL A 435 15.57 -12.14 -13.30
N SER A 436 15.22 -12.71 -14.46
CA SER A 436 15.85 -12.36 -15.74
C SER A 436 15.44 -10.95 -16.20
N LYS A 437 16.14 -9.91 -15.71
CA LYS A 437 16.05 -8.48 -16.10
C LYS A 437 16.12 -8.19 -17.62
N VAL A 438 16.37 -9.20 -18.45
CA VAL A 438 16.54 -9.07 -19.91
C VAL A 438 15.19 -9.09 -20.65
N MET A 439 14.24 -9.94 -20.25
CA MET A 439 12.91 -10.00 -20.89
C MET A 439 12.12 -8.70 -20.67
N ALA A 440 12.21 -8.12 -19.46
CA ALA A 440 11.52 -6.89 -19.10
C ALA A 440 12.06 -5.63 -19.82
N ARG A 441 13.29 -5.66 -20.36
CA ARG A 441 13.92 -4.51 -21.02
C ARG A 441 13.70 -4.45 -22.53
N GLY A 442 13.26 -5.54 -23.16
CA GLY A 442 12.99 -5.57 -24.60
C GLY A 442 14.21 -5.33 -25.49
N GLU A 443 15.43 -5.33 -24.93
CA GLU A 443 16.69 -5.18 -25.64
C GLU A 443 17.51 -6.45 -25.46
N GLU A 444 17.98 -7.04 -26.56
CA GLU A 444 19.01 -8.07 -26.49
C GLU A 444 20.25 -7.46 -25.82
N PRO A 445 20.84 -8.14 -24.83
CA PRO A 445 22.03 -7.61 -24.20
C PRO A 445 23.13 -7.47 -25.25
N PRO A 446 24.06 -6.50 -25.09
CA PRO A 446 25.19 -6.31 -26.01
C PRO A 446 26.18 -7.51 -26.04
N ILE A 447 25.86 -8.59 -25.33
CA ILE A 447 26.63 -9.84 -25.16
C ILE A 447 26.28 -10.86 -26.26
N ALA A 448 25.33 -10.56 -27.17
CA ALA A 448 25.05 -11.38 -28.35
C ALA A 448 26.23 -11.32 -29.34
N GLY A 449 27.23 -12.19 -29.15
CA GLY A 449 28.42 -12.24 -29.99
C GLY A 449 28.68 -13.62 -30.61
N ASP A 450 29.45 -13.63 -31.69
CA ASP A 450 29.75 -14.78 -32.57
C ASP A 450 30.63 -15.88 -31.94
N THR A 451 30.81 -15.87 -30.62
CA THR A 451 31.73 -16.76 -29.90
C THR A 451 31.01 -17.43 -28.75
N PRO A 452 31.21 -18.74 -28.53
CA PRO A 452 30.74 -19.43 -27.33
C PRO A 452 31.28 -18.80 -26.04
N VAL A 453 30.42 -18.45 -25.08
CA VAL A 453 30.80 -17.83 -23.79
C VAL A 453 30.28 -18.65 -22.61
N PHE A 454 31.20 -19.03 -21.73
CA PHE A 454 30.96 -19.80 -20.52
C PHE A 454 31.39 -19.04 -19.28
N VAL A 455 30.58 -19.09 -18.24
CA VAL A 455 30.92 -18.67 -16.89
C VAL A 455 31.32 -19.89 -16.07
N ILE A 456 32.45 -19.81 -15.38
CA ILE A 456 32.97 -20.87 -14.52
C ILE A 456 33.02 -20.31 -13.10
N PRO A 457 32.01 -20.61 -12.27
CA PRO A 457 32.01 -20.19 -10.88
C PRO A 457 33.07 -20.96 -10.09
N TYR A 458 33.76 -20.25 -9.19
CA TYR A 458 34.71 -20.84 -8.27
C TYR A 458 34.58 -20.28 -6.85
N SER A 459 34.89 -21.12 -5.86
CA SER A 459 34.94 -20.72 -4.47
C SER A 459 36.30 -20.08 -4.11
N ARG A 460 36.33 -19.31 -3.03
CA ARG A 460 37.59 -18.72 -2.52
C ARG A 460 38.68 -19.75 -2.22
N ARG A 461 38.30 -21.00 -1.92
CA ARG A 461 39.26 -22.08 -1.63
C ARG A 461 39.89 -22.67 -2.90
N GLU A 462 39.22 -22.51 -4.04
CA GLU A 462 39.67 -23.03 -5.33
C GLU A 462 40.51 -22.02 -6.10
N GLU A 463 40.58 -20.76 -5.66
CA GLU A 463 41.26 -19.68 -6.37
C GLU A 463 42.73 -20.00 -6.68
N ASP A 464 43.50 -20.48 -5.70
CA ASP A 464 44.92 -20.82 -5.90
C ASP A 464 45.10 -22.03 -6.83
N ALA A 465 44.21 -23.03 -6.71
CA ALA A 465 44.24 -24.22 -7.56
C ALA A 465 43.92 -23.85 -9.02
N ILE A 466 42.93 -23.00 -9.24
CA ILE A 466 42.53 -22.49 -10.55
C ILE A 466 43.66 -21.64 -11.16
N ARG A 467 44.31 -20.76 -10.37
CA ARG A 467 45.48 -20.00 -10.84
C ARG A 467 46.61 -20.93 -11.31
N SER A 468 46.91 -21.97 -10.53
CA SER A 468 47.97 -22.93 -10.89
C SER A 468 47.66 -23.73 -12.17
N PHE A 469 46.38 -23.89 -12.51
CA PHE A 469 45.95 -24.52 -13.76
C PHE A 469 46.33 -23.68 -14.98
N PHE A 470 46.30 -22.34 -14.85
CA PHE A 470 46.55 -21.41 -15.94
C PHE A 470 48.03 -21.20 -16.29
N ASP A 471 48.95 -21.68 -15.44
CA ASP A 471 50.38 -21.65 -15.71
C ASP A 471 50.86 -22.78 -16.65
N GLN A 472 49.96 -23.71 -17.02
CA GLN A 472 50.29 -24.83 -17.88
C GLN A 472 50.28 -24.45 -19.36
N LYS A 473 51.42 -24.67 -20.04
CA LYS A 473 51.62 -24.26 -21.44
C LYS A 473 50.88 -25.13 -22.48
N ASP A 474 50.46 -26.33 -22.09
CA ASP A 474 49.90 -27.35 -23.00
C ASP A 474 48.46 -27.77 -22.63
N ALA A 475 47.68 -26.85 -22.06
CA ALA A 475 46.30 -27.12 -21.71
C ALA A 475 45.34 -26.86 -22.91
N PHE A 476 44.37 -27.76 -23.07
CA PHE A 476 43.35 -27.68 -24.11
C PHE A 476 41.96 -27.67 -23.48
N VAL A 477 41.01 -27.01 -24.13
CA VAL A 477 39.59 -27.07 -23.77
C VAL A 477 38.84 -27.82 -24.85
N GLU A 478 37.86 -28.61 -24.43
CA GLU A 478 36.87 -29.25 -25.29
C GLU A 478 35.47 -28.90 -24.80
N PHE A 479 34.61 -28.44 -25.71
CA PHE A 479 33.22 -28.13 -25.38
C PHE A 479 32.25 -28.52 -26.49
N SER A 480 31.02 -28.77 -26.08
CA SER A 480 29.82 -28.83 -26.93
C SER A 480 28.76 -27.95 -26.28
N LEU A 481 28.19 -27.02 -27.03
CA LEU A 481 27.10 -26.17 -26.60
C LEU A 481 26.01 -26.12 -27.66
N ARG A 482 24.82 -26.57 -27.27
CA ARG A 482 23.59 -26.51 -28.09
C ARG A 482 22.45 -25.95 -27.26
N PHE A 483 21.66 -25.06 -27.86
CA PHE A 483 20.43 -24.58 -27.25
C PHE A 483 19.22 -25.14 -28.00
N LYS A 484 18.14 -25.34 -27.25
CA LYS A 484 16.80 -25.57 -27.78
C LYS A 484 15.98 -24.29 -27.65
N GLU A 485 15.24 -23.95 -28.68
CA GLU A 485 14.22 -22.91 -28.60
C GLU A 485 12.91 -23.50 -28.10
N ARG A 486 12.31 -22.83 -27.12
CA ARG A 486 11.01 -23.15 -26.56
C ARG A 486 10.11 -21.94 -26.70
N ARG A 487 9.11 -22.04 -27.56
CA ARG A 487 8.05 -21.06 -27.61
C ARG A 487 7.06 -21.33 -26.49
N LEU A 488 6.93 -20.40 -25.56
CA LEU A 488 5.94 -20.43 -24.51
C LEU A 488 4.82 -19.44 -24.82
N SER A 489 3.59 -19.84 -24.49
CA SER A 489 2.39 -19.02 -24.58
C SER A 489 1.90 -18.72 -23.17
N ASP A 490 1.54 -17.47 -22.93
CA ASP A 490 1.24 -16.95 -21.60
C ASP A 490 0.16 -15.85 -21.67
N ALA A 491 -0.33 -15.35 -20.54
CA ALA A 491 -1.20 -14.19 -20.42
C ALA A 491 -0.96 -13.43 -19.11
N ASN A 492 -0.99 -12.10 -19.15
CA ASN A 492 -1.20 -11.31 -17.94
C ASN A 492 -2.68 -11.37 -17.56
N ILE A 493 -2.99 -11.26 -16.27
CA ILE A 493 -4.36 -11.18 -15.76
C ILE A 493 -4.57 -9.76 -15.22
N GLY A 494 -5.42 -8.98 -15.88
CA GLY A 494 -5.86 -7.68 -15.41
C GLY A 494 -7.22 -7.75 -14.74
N ALA A 495 -7.47 -6.89 -13.76
CA ALA A 495 -8.80 -6.71 -13.17
C ALA A 495 -8.98 -5.24 -12.75
N ILE A 496 -10.12 -4.65 -13.07
CA ILE A 496 -10.39 -3.24 -12.77
C ILE A 496 -11.46 -3.12 -11.69
N ILE A 497 -11.14 -2.40 -10.62
CA ILE A 497 -12.10 -1.91 -9.63
C ILE A 497 -12.37 -0.44 -9.96
N SER A 498 -13.57 -0.12 -10.48
CA SER A 498 -13.90 1.23 -10.92
C SER A 498 -14.09 2.20 -9.76
N GLY A 499 -13.47 3.39 -9.86
CA GLY A 499 -13.75 4.51 -8.97
C GLY A 499 -15.14 5.12 -9.21
N ARG A 500 -15.65 5.82 -8.19
CA ARG A 500 -16.97 6.48 -8.19
C ARG A 500 -16.93 7.95 -8.61
N ASP A 501 -15.78 8.60 -8.53
CA ASP A 501 -15.66 10.01 -8.89
C ASP A 501 -15.73 10.18 -10.43
N PRO A 502 -16.65 11.01 -10.97
CA PRO A 502 -16.82 11.17 -12.42
C PRO A 502 -15.57 11.65 -13.16
N VAL A 503 -14.70 12.40 -12.49
CA VAL A 503 -13.47 12.97 -13.04
C VAL A 503 -12.30 12.02 -12.81
N LYS A 504 -12.10 11.58 -11.56
CA LYS A 504 -10.92 10.79 -11.16
C LYS A 504 -11.01 9.31 -11.51
N LYS A 505 -12.18 8.77 -11.87
CA LYS A 505 -12.30 7.35 -12.26
C LYS A 505 -11.47 6.97 -13.50
N GLY A 506 -11.07 7.95 -14.32
CA GLY A 506 -10.16 7.75 -15.45
C GLY A 506 -8.69 7.63 -15.06
N GLU A 507 -8.34 7.96 -13.81
CA GLU A 507 -6.99 7.80 -13.26
C GLU A 507 -6.89 6.42 -12.58
N PHE A 508 -5.79 5.71 -12.87
CA PHE A 508 -5.56 4.36 -12.38
C PHE A 508 -4.42 4.31 -11.37
N LEU A 509 -4.70 3.74 -10.20
CA LEU A 509 -3.66 3.19 -9.34
C LEU A 509 -3.40 1.74 -9.77
N VAL A 510 -2.16 1.44 -10.16
CA VAL A 510 -1.78 0.09 -10.62
C VAL A 510 -1.10 -0.66 -9.48
N LEU A 511 -1.63 -1.84 -9.15
CA LEU A 511 -1.06 -2.76 -8.17
C LEU A 511 -0.69 -4.06 -8.88
N GLY A 512 0.57 -4.49 -8.76
CA GLY A 512 1.14 -5.58 -9.55
C GLY A 512 1.75 -6.70 -8.71
N ALA A 513 1.63 -7.95 -9.17
CA ALA A 513 2.38 -9.10 -8.68
C ALA A 513 2.57 -10.11 -9.82
N HIS A 514 3.72 -10.77 -9.96
CA HIS A 514 3.85 -11.88 -10.91
C HIS A 514 3.35 -13.19 -10.29
N TYR A 515 3.02 -14.19 -11.10
CA TYR A 515 2.44 -15.46 -10.61
C TYR A 515 3.11 -16.72 -11.18
N ASP A 516 3.98 -16.57 -12.18
CA ASP A 516 4.87 -17.61 -12.67
C ASP A 516 6.03 -17.89 -11.71
N HIS A 517 6.65 -19.06 -11.86
CA HIS A 517 7.90 -19.39 -11.18
C HIS A 517 8.68 -20.48 -11.94
N LEU A 518 9.83 -20.92 -11.42
CA LEU A 518 10.79 -21.77 -12.14
C LEU A 518 10.33 -23.23 -12.40
N GLY A 519 9.24 -23.70 -11.80
CA GLY A 519 8.74 -25.05 -12.02
C GLY A 519 9.53 -26.17 -11.33
N ILE A 520 9.86 -27.20 -12.11
CA ILE A 520 10.65 -28.37 -11.66
C ILE A 520 11.88 -28.45 -12.55
N ASP A 521 13.06 -28.51 -11.94
CA ASP A 521 14.29 -28.79 -12.67
C ASP A 521 14.26 -30.23 -13.19
N GLU A 522 14.36 -30.40 -14.51
CA GLU A 522 14.32 -31.70 -15.19
C GLU A 522 15.52 -32.58 -14.80
N LYS A 523 16.67 -32.00 -14.41
CA LYS A 523 17.88 -32.74 -14.07
C LYS A 523 17.89 -33.24 -12.63
N SER A 524 17.65 -32.34 -11.67
CA SER A 524 17.67 -32.69 -10.24
C SER A 524 16.33 -33.21 -9.72
N GLY A 525 15.23 -32.94 -10.43
CA GLY A 525 13.87 -33.15 -9.94
C GLY A 525 13.45 -32.17 -8.84
N ALA A 526 14.28 -31.17 -8.52
CA ALA A 526 13.98 -30.17 -7.51
C ALA A 526 12.79 -29.30 -7.95
N ARG A 527 11.86 -29.06 -7.02
CA ARG A 527 10.71 -28.19 -7.23
C ARG A 527 10.97 -26.82 -6.65
N TYR A 528 10.64 -25.78 -7.42
CA TYR A 528 10.66 -24.39 -7.01
C TYR A 528 9.23 -23.91 -6.80
N PRO A 529 8.72 -23.84 -5.57
CA PRO A 529 7.32 -23.56 -5.32
C PRO A 529 6.99 -22.06 -5.25
N GLY A 530 7.97 -21.15 -5.13
CA GLY A 530 7.76 -19.69 -5.25
C GLY A 530 6.87 -19.09 -4.18
N ALA A 531 6.92 -19.62 -2.96
CA ALA A 531 6.04 -19.21 -1.87
C ALA A 531 6.26 -17.73 -1.47
N ASP A 532 7.52 -17.31 -1.39
CA ASP A 532 7.93 -15.98 -0.95
C ASP A 532 8.05 -15.00 -2.11
N ASP A 533 8.67 -15.46 -3.20
CA ASP A 533 9.01 -14.66 -4.36
C ASP A 533 7.77 -14.09 -5.08
N ASN A 534 6.75 -14.93 -5.35
CA ASN A 534 5.59 -14.49 -6.12
C ASN A 534 4.23 -14.87 -5.51
N ALA A 535 4.09 -16.07 -4.92
CA ALA A 535 2.82 -16.49 -4.35
C ALA A 535 2.39 -15.58 -3.19
N SER A 536 3.35 -15.04 -2.43
CA SER A 536 3.11 -14.04 -1.38
C SER A 536 2.55 -12.73 -1.94
N GLY A 537 3.09 -12.25 -3.08
CA GLY A 537 2.64 -11.06 -3.77
C GLY A 537 1.23 -11.22 -4.34
N VAL A 538 0.96 -12.35 -5.00
CA VAL A 538 -0.39 -12.70 -5.48
C VAL A 538 -1.38 -12.79 -4.33
N ALA A 539 -1.00 -13.43 -3.21
CA ALA A 539 -1.84 -13.53 -2.03
C ALA A 539 -2.16 -12.15 -1.43
N ALA A 540 -1.16 -11.28 -1.33
CA ALA A 540 -1.35 -9.91 -0.85
C ALA A 540 -2.29 -9.14 -1.79
N LEU A 541 -2.10 -9.22 -3.10
CA LEU A 541 -2.90 -8.52 -4.08
C LEU A 541 -4.37 -8.98 -4.07
N LEU A 542 -4.62 -10.29 -3.91
CA LEU A 542 -5.97 -10.84 -3.76
C LEU A 542 -6.66 -10.37 -2.47
N GLU A 543 -5.96 -10.29 -1.36
CA GLU A 543 -6.53 -9.81 -0.09
C GLU A 543 -6.75 -8.28 -0.08
N ILE A 544 -5.89 -7.53 -0.74
CA ILE A 544 -6.09 -6.09 -1.00
C ILE A 544 -7.35 -5.92 -1.86
N ALA A 545 -7.47 -6.66 -2.97
CA ALA A 545 -8.63 -6.61 -3.85
C ALA A 545 -9.93 -6.90 -3.08
N ARG A 546 -9.94 -7.95 -2.23
CA ARG A 546 -11.08 -8.30 -1.39
C ARG A 546 -11.47 -7.16 -0.45
N THR A 547 -10.49 -6.54 0.18
CA THR A 547 -10.74 -5.42 1.12
C THR A 547 -11.26 -4.18 0.40
N LEU A 548 -10.66 -3.84 -0.75
CA LEU A 548 -11.12 -2.73 -1.60
C LEU A 548 -12.56 -2.94 -2.07
N MET A 549 -12.95 -4.17 -2.43
CA MET A 549 -14.32 -4.46 -2.85
C MET A 549 -15.35 -4.25 -1.74
N GLN A 550 -14.98 -4.40 -0.46
CA GLN A 550 -15.87 -4.09 0.68
C GLN A 550 -16.11 -2.58 0.86
N ARG A 551 -15.22 -1.75 0.32
CA ARG A 551 -15.29 -0.27 0.39
C ARG A 551 -15.32 0.37 -0.99
N ARG A 552 -15.80 -0.37 -1.99
CA ARG A 552 -15.81 0.07 -3.39
C ARG A 552 -16.52 1.42 -3.60
N ASP A 553 -17.46 1.74 -2.73
CA ASP A 553 -18.23 2.99 -2.81
C ASP A 553 -17.44 4.20 -2.31
N ASP A 554 -16.36 3.98 -1.55
CA ASP A 554 -15.44 5.02 -1.06
C ASP A 554 -14.32 5.34 -2.07
N LEU A 555 -14.11 4.47 -3.09
CA LEU A 555 -13.01 4.62 -4.03
C LEU A 555 -13.30 5.74 -5.03
N GLN A 556 -12.48 6.79 -5.02
CA GLN A 556 -12.59 7.89 -5.99
C GLN A 556 -11.93 7.52 -7.33
N ARG A 557 -10.72 6.95 -7.29
CA ARG A 557 -9.94 6.52 -8.46
C ARG A 557 -10.18 5.05 -8.77
N SER A 558 -9.93 4.67 -10.02
CA SER A 558 -9.95 3.26 -10.40
C SER A 558 -8.67 2.57 -9.95
N VAL A 559 -8.77 1.30 -9.57
CA VAL A 559 -7.62 0.46 -9.23
C VAL A 559 -7.50 -0.63 -10.29
N LEU A 560 -6.33 -0.74 -10.91
CA LEU A 560 -5.98 -1.81 -11.83
C LEU A 560 -5.10 -2.83 -11.09
N LEU A 561 -5.63 -4.04 -10.90
CA LEU A 561 -4.89 -5.18 -10.40
C LEU A 561 -4.25 -5.88 -11.60
N LEU A 562 -2.93 -6.05 -11.59
CA LEU A 562 -2.19 -6.78 -12.63
C LEU A 562 -1.46 -7.97 -12.02
N PHE A 563 -1.78 -9.16 -12.53
CA PHE A 563 -1.02 -10.37 -12.27
C PHE A 563 -0.17 -10.69 -13.50
N PHE A 564 1.14 -10.49 -13.40
CA PHE A 564 2.08 -10.67 -14.50
C PHE A 564 2.45 -12.14 -14.70
N GLY A 565 2.48 -12.59 -15.95
CA GLY A 565 3.07 -13.87 -16.31
C GLY A 565 4.48 -13.71 -16.88
N GLY A 566 5.27 -14.78 -16.83
CA GLY A 566 6.56 -14.86 -17.51
C GLY A 566 7.61 -13.85 -17.07
N GLU A 567 7.60 -13.51 -15.79
CA GLU A 567 8.55 -12.59 -15.16
C GLU A 567 9.93 -13.25 -14.93
N GLU A 568 9.92 -14.55 -14.63
CA GLU A 568 11.10 -15.39 -14.31
C GLU A 568 11.84 -15.88 -15.56
#